data_AF-K2AK13-F1
#
_entry.id   AF-K2AK13-F1
#
_cell.length_a   1.000
_cell.length_b   1.000
_cell.length_c   1.000
_cell.angle_alpha   90.00
_cell.angle_beta   90.00
_cell.angle_gamma   90.00
#
_symmetry.space_group_name_H-M   'P 1'
#
loop_
_entity.id
_entity.type
_entity.pdbx_description
1 polymer ?
#
loop_
_entity_poly.entity_id
_entity_poly.type
_entity_poly.pdbx_seq_one_letter_code
_entity_poly.pdbx_strand_id
1 'polypeptide(L)'
;MYNFLKLNKRKVVIIVVGLLLVGLSIWLWVGRVDAKIISEEATIKRVVYASEKSENAYLSLSFLTDSQKYLYANAMVDLNKDGNFAAYQINGKTQEEWVTKNMNTRTFANEGATFDFKLVDFNAETRQDFPVKIVLTAQELKSWDGKKIRNSAFQSMTIKSIEKDDISILYSPNPDRDGGLLSGFSNSIAYAQDEEIPDRPPVVDELSSDQEGTEATVIIDDADSQSVITKEKEKTVKTLGREFNVFHRDVPDISQGKNECAIMSTANSLLWLAKENKFTDKMPKSDGELISELKTDLKWDEGGVDTKKDYLDGKKAFTARHGILLETHMVNVMEYDINIVAKIAQELDKGQDVEISLAYWKKKADGSWEKTSGHMVTAVGATGNADGTQTLDIHDPLSPGPSKLDIYKVDGTKVIDYKYGANQVTYIRAAIAESPITPPAEPLIDSSTPTDSAITTTPPTTPTVATTTSPSTTSTPTTTPTATSSPTTTSDTSTPEEPTFSGLYESGTTESTSYLNLMATPTNLASQNFYGMQIDLGEQNPVMTNPDSVMSNVNLEGWNETDWVCSINGAIVRCCGSKPMLVNTKSIVTLYYPLPFNFNLPDPIIVYILDVKGVAKYRVVVRKQ
;
A
#
# COMPACT_ATOMS: atom_id res chain seq x y z
N MET A 1 -43.82 48.32 -27.74
CA MET A 1 -43.46 47.53 -28.94
C MET A 1 -43.58 48.30 -30.26
N TYR A 2 -44.58 49.17 -30.44
CA TYR A 2 -44.80 49.90 -31.71
C TYR A 2 -43.76 51.01 -32.03
N ASN A 3 -43.11 51.60 -31.03
CA ASN A 3 -42.05 52.61 -31.25
C ASN A 3 -40.68 52.02 -31.62
N PHE A 4 -40.51 50.68 -31.58
CA PHE A 4 -39.26 50.03 -31.97
C PHE A 4 -39.14 49.82 -33.50
N LEU A 5 -40.23 49.98 -34.24
CA LEU A 5 -40.31 49.74 -35.69
C LEU A 5 -39.97 50.97 -36.57
N LYS A 6 -39.63 52.11 -35.97
CA LYS A 6 -39.20 53.33 -36.70
C LYS A 6 -37.67 53.56 -36.69
N LEU A 7 -36.90 52.55 -36.29
CA LEU A 7 -35.44 52.60 -36.46
C LEU A 7 -35.09 52.49 -37.95
N ASN A 8 -34.46 53.54 -38.47
CA ASN A 8 -33.90 53.57 -39.82
C ASN A 8 -33.09 52.28 -40.07
N LYS A 9 -33.33 51.58 -41.20
CA LYS A 9 -32.68 50.30 -41.54
C LYS A 9 -31.17 50.32 -41.29
N ARG A 10 -30.52 51.46 -41.52
CA ARG A 10 -29.08 51.66 -41.27
C ARG A 10 -28.69 51.52 -39.79
N LYS A 11 -29.52 51.98 -38.85
CA LYS A 11 -29.28 51.84 -37.40
C LYS A 11 -29.50 50.40 -36.92
N VAL A 12 -30.47 49.69 -37.49
CA VAL A 12 -30.71 48.27 -37.18
C VAL A 12 -29.52 47.41 -37.61
N VAL A 13 -28.99 47.64 -38.82
CA VAL A 13 -27.80 46.93 -39.31
C VAL A 13 -26.58 47.19 -38.43
N ILE A 14 -26.34 48.44 -38.00
CA ILE A 14 -25.21 48.76 -37.11
C ILE A 14 -25.35 48.07 -35.75
N ILE A 15 -26.55 48.01 -35.18
CA ILE A 15 -26.78 47.34 -33.89
C ILE A 15 -26.58 45.82 -34.03
N VAL A 16 -27.10 45.21 -35.10
CA VAL A 16 -26.93 43.76 -35.33
C VAL A 16 -25.48 43.39 -35.58
N VAL A 17 -24.74 44.18 -36.38
CA VAL A 17 -23.30 43.96 -36.61
C VAL A 17 -22.50 44.19 -35.32
N GLY A 18 -22.86 45.21 -34.52
CA GLY A 18 -22.25 45.45 -33.20
C GLY A 18 -22.45 44.27 -32.25
N LEU A 19 -23.68 43.72 -32.17
CA LEU A 19 -23.98 42.55 -31.35
C LEU A 19 -23.29 41.28 -31.85
N LEU A 20 -23.18 41.08 -33.17
CA LEU A 20 -22.42 39.97 -33.75
C LEU A 20 -20.93 40.09 -33.46
N LEU A 21 -20.34 41.28 -33.54
CA LEU A 21 -18.93 41.49 -33.21
C LEU A 21 -18.67 41.32 -31.71
N VAL A 22 -19.58 41.76 -30.84
CA VAL A 22 -19.52 41.51 -29.38
C VAL A 22 -19.68 40.03 -29.07
N GLY A 23 -20.63 39.34 -29.72
CA GLY A 23 -20.80 37.89 -29.58
C GLY A 23 -19.58 37.10 -30.05
N LEU A 24 -18.97 37.49 -31.18
CA LEU A 24 -17.75 36.87 -31.71
C LEU A 24 -16.55 37.13 -30.79
N SER A 25 -16.41 38.35 -30.25
CA SER A 25 -15.31 38.68 -29.33
C SER A 25 -15.47 38.02 -27.95
N ILE A 26 -16.70 37.86 -27.44
CA ILE A 26 -16.99 37.04 -26.25
C ILE A 26 -16.68 35.56 -26.55
N TRP A 27 -17.11 35.02 -27.69
CA TRP A 27 -16.83 33.63 -28.08
C TRP A 27 -15.32 33.34 -28.23
N LEU A 28 -14.56 34.30 -28.75
CA LEU A 28 -13.10 34.22 -28.84
C LEU A 28 -12.42 34.36 -27.46
N TRP A 29 -13.04 35.02 -26.48
CA TRP A 29 -12.51 35.17 -25.11
C TRP A 29 -12.89 34.03 -24.16
N VAL A 30 -14.01 33.33 -24.39
CA VAL A 30 -14.45 32.17 -23.57
C VAL A 30 -13.61 30.91 -23.84
N GLY A 31 -12.77 30.91 -24.89
CA GLY A 31 -11.73 29.89 -25.12
C GLY A 31 -10.45 30.06 -24.30
N ARG A 32 -10.50 30.82 -23.19
CA ARG A 32 -9.35 31.00 -22.31
C ARG A 32 -9.00 29.69 -21.62
N VAL A 33 -7.72 29.39 -21.69
CA VAL A 33 -7.07 28.28 -21.00
C VAL A 33 -7.13 28.65 -19.53
N ASP A 34 -7.74 27.81 -18.70
CA ASP A 34 -7.82 28.11 -17.26
C ASP A 34 -6.41 28.28 -16.71
N ALA A 35 -6.24 29.36 -15.95
CA ALA A 35 -4.95 29.73 -15.38
C ALA A 35 -4.43 28.58 -14.51
N LYS A 36 -3.27 28.04 -14.91
CA LYS A 36 -2.29 27.28 -14.11
C LYS A 36 -2.88 26.44 -12.97
N ILE A 37 -3.66 25.41 -13.33
CA ILE A 37 -4.23 24.44 -12.37
C ILE A 37 -3.17 23.45 -11.87
N ILE A 38 -2.15 23.19 -12.69
CA ILE A 38 -1.06 22.24 -12.40
C ILE A 38 0.12 23.04 -11.84
N SER A 39 0.78 22.52 -10.80
CA SER A 39 2.04 23.09 -10.30
C SER A 39 3.12 23.07 -11.38
N GLU A 40 4.19 23.83 -11.17
CA GLU A 40 5.40 23.74 -12.02
C GLU A 40 6.33 22.60 -11.57
N GLU A 41 5.96 21.87 -10.52
CA GLU A 41 6.76 20.84 -9.88
C GLU A 41 6.09 19.48 -10.10
N ALA A 42 6.78 18.61 -10.82
CA ALA A 42 6.44 17.20 -10.93
C ALA A 42 7.68 16.37 -10.58
N THR A 43 7.46 15.21 -9.98
CA THR A 43 8.53 14.27 -9.66
C THR A 43 8.22 12.90 -10.26
N ILE A 44 9.25 12.21 -10.73
CA ILE A 44 9.17 10.80 -11.07
C ILE A 44 10.02 10.06 -10.06
N LYS A 45 9.45 9.02 -9.46
CA LYS A 45 10.16 8.14 -8.54
C LYS A 45 10.10 6.70 -9.05
N ARG A 46 11.25 6.04 -9.12
CA ARG A 46 11.32 4.59 -9.30
C ARG A 46 11.27 3.92 -7.94
N VAL A 47 10.42 2.91 -7.82
CA VAL A 47 10.40 2.03 -6.66
C VAL A 47 11.63 1.12 -6.70
N VAL A 48 12.41 1.13 -5.63
CA VAL A 48 13.54 0.22 -5.42
C VAL A 48 13.30 -0.60 -4.17
N TYR A 49 13.78 -1.84 -4.14
CA TYR A 49 13.69 -2.72 -2.99
C TYR A 49 15.10 -3.18 -2.62
N ALA A 50 15.58 -2.79 -1.43
CA ALA A 50 16.92 -3.12 -0.97
C ALA A 50 17.99 -2.71 -2.01
N SER A 51 17.85 -1.49 -2.54
CA SER A 51 18.65 -0.96 -3.67
C SER A 51 18.49 -1.65 -5.04
N GLU A 52 17.72 -2.74 -5.15
CA GLU A 52 17.38 -3.34 -6.44
C GLU A 52 16.28 -2.52 -7.14
N LYS A 53 16.53 -2.18 -8.40
CA LYS A 53 15.58 -1.41 -9.20
C LYS A 53 14.40 -2.30 -9.58
N SER A 54 13.17 -1.80 -9.42
CA SER A 54 11.98 -2.43 -10.00
C SER A 54 11.56 -1.74 -11.30
N GLU A 55 10.65 -2.36 -12.04
CA GLU A 55 9.98 -1.72 -13.18
C GLU A 55 8.84 -0.79 -12.75
N ASN A 56 8.53 -0.69 -11.45
CA ASN A 56 7.48 0.19 -10.95
C ASN A 56 8.03 1.60 -10.76
N ALA A 57 7.30 2.58 -11.27
CA ALA A 57 7.57 3.98 -11.05
C ALA A 57 6.25 4.74 -10.92
N TYR A 58 6.33 5.96 -10.41
CA TYR A 58 5.18 6.82 -10.32
C TYR A 58 5.53 8.28 -10.64
N LEU A 59 4.59 8.98 -11.27
CA LEU A 59 4.62 10.41 -11.53
C LEU A 59 3.77 11.11 -10.47
N SER A 60 4.35 12.02 -9.70
CA SER A 60 3.61 12.85 -8.74
C SER A 60 3.41 14.26 -9.31
N LEU A 61 2.16 14.72 -9.31
CA LEU A 61 1.72 16.03 -9.81
C LEU A 61 0.89 16.75 -8.74
N SER A 62 1.31 17.96 -8.35
CA SER A 62 0.52 18.79 -7.44
C SER A 62 -0.40 19.75 -8.19
N PHE A 63 -1.58 20.03 -7.63
CA PHE A 63 -2.50 21.02 -8.18
C PHE A 63 -2.47 22.32 -7.39
N LEU A 64 -2.53 23.46 -8.07
CA LEU A 64 -2.53 24.79 -7.43
C LEU A 64 -3.94 25.20 -6.98
N THR A 65 -4.97 24.68 -7.63
CA THR A 65 -6.37 25.02 -7.37
C THR A 65 -7.27 23.79 -7.55
N ASP A 66 -8.41 23.81 -6.87
CA ASP A 66 -9.46 22.79 -7.01
C ASP A 66 -10.22 23.02 -8.32
N SER A 67 -10.59 21.94 -9.00
CA SER A 67 -11.36 21.99 -10.24
C SER A 67 -12.11 20.69 -10.51
N GLN A 68 -13.44 20.76 -10.47
CA GLN A 68 -14.29 19.66 -10.91
C GLN A 68 -14.47 19.59 -12.44
N LYS A 69 -13.92 20.57 -13.18
CA LYS A 69 -14.05 20.67 -14.64
C LYS A 69 -13.23 19.61 -15.38
N TYR A 70 -12.16 19.12 -14.76
CA TYR A 70 -11.20 18.23 -15.40
C TYR A 70 -11.21 16.88 -14.71
N LEU A 71 -11.92 15.91 -15.28
CA LEU A 71 -12.13 14.60 -14.67
C LEU A 71 -10.97 13.63 -14.94
N TYR A 72 -10.14 13.89 -15.94
CA TYR A 72 -9.10 12.97 -16.39
C TYR A 72 -7.76 13.67 -16.56
N ALA A 73 -6.70 13.13 -15.95
CA ALA A 73 -5.32 13.47 -16.30
C ALA A 73 -4.75 12.51 -17.33
N ASN A 74 -3.97 13.14 -18.21
CA ASN A 74 -3.10 12.47 -19.14
C ASN A 74 -1.71 13.10 -19.04
N ALA A 75 -0.68 12.27 -18.95
CA ALA A 75 0.70 12.73 -18.87
C ALA A 75 1.58 11.91 -19.81
N MET A 76 2.46 12.61 -20.51
CA MET A 76 3.50 12.04 -21.34
C MET A 76 4.87 12.51 -20.87
N VAL A 77 5.83 11.60 -20.83
CA VAL A 77 7.21 11.85 -20.41
C VAL A 77 8.13 11.32 -21.50
N ASP A 78 8.94 12.20 -22.08
CA ASP A 78 9.96 11.84 -23.07
C ASP A 78 11.18 11.30 -22.31
N LEU A 79 11.13 9.99 -22.04
CA LEU A 79 12.08 9.25 -21.20
C LEU A 79 13.40 9.03 -21.94
N ASN A 80 13.37 8.88 -23.26
CA ASN A 80 14.56 8.68 -24.09
C ASN A 80 15.18 10.00 -24.63
N LYS A 81 14.47 11.12 -24.48
CA LYS A 81 14.86 12.47 -24.91
C LYS A 81 15.02 12.64 -26.42
N ASP A 82 14.24 11.89 -27.21
CA ASP A 82 14.26 11.99 -28.67
C ASP A 82 13.36 13.12 -29.22
N GLY A 83 12.60 13.78 -28.35
CA GLY A 83 11.70 14.88 -28.69
C GLY A 83 10.32 14.44 -29.16
N ASN A 84 10.06 13.13 -29.25
CA ASN A 84 8.77 12.53 -29.56
C ASN A 84 8.27 11.74 -28.35
N PHE A 85 6.99 11.87 -28.02
CA PHE A 85 6.37 11.09 -26.94
C PHE A 85 5.87 9.75 -27.47
N ALA A 86 6.80 8.89 -27.89
CA ALA A 86 6.51 7.62 -28.56
C ALA A 86 7.14 6.46 -27.82
N ALA A 87 6.43 5.34 -27.75
CA ALA A 87 6.97 4.13 -27.16
C ALA A 87 8.24 3.68 -27.91
N TYR A 88 9.25 3.23 -27.16
CA TYR A 88 10.51 2.76 -27.72
C TYR A 88 10.91 1.39 -27.19
N GLN A 89 11.75 0.69 -27.94
CA GLN A 89 12.23 -0.64 -27.56
C GLN A 89 13.53 -0.53 -26.75
N ILE A 90 13.58 -1.23 -25.62
CA ILE A 90 14.81 -1.42 -24.83
C ILE A 90 14.89 -2.86 -24.34
N ASN A 91 15.99 -3.54 -24.67
CA ASN A 91 16.23 -4.94 -24.31
C ASN A 91 15.06 -5.89 -24.64
N GLY A 92 14.41 -5.70 -25.79
CA GLY A 92 13.28 -6.52 -26.24
C GLY A 92 11.95 -6.24 -25.52
N LYS A 93 11.87 -5.21 -24.70
CA LYS A 93 10.64 -4.73 -24.06
C LYS A 93 10.29 -3.33 -24.56
N THR A 94 9.00 -3.00 -24.53
CA THR A 94 8.46 -1.68 -24.86
C THR A 94 8.46 -0.78 -23.62
N GLN A 95 9.08 0.39 -23.71
CA GLN A 95 8.89 1.49 -22.76
C GLN A 95 7.83 2.44 -23.32
N GLU A 96 6.69 2.54 -22.63
CA GLU A 96 5.66 3.54 -22.94
C GLU A 96 6.07 4.90 -22.41
N GLU A 97 5.75 5.95 -23.17
CA GLU A 97 5.98 7.34 -22.77
C GLU A 97 4.68 8.06 -22.40
N TRP A 98 3.52 7.46 -22.71
CA TRP A 98 2.23 7.87 -22.17
C TRP A 98 2.03 7.28 -20.77
N VAL A 99 2.72 7.87 -19.79
CA VAL A 99 2.81 7.35 -18.42
C VAL A 99 1.51 7.50 -17.60
N THR A 100 0.57 8.31 -18.05
CA THR A 100 -0.74 8.46 -17.39
C THR A 100 -1.81 8.61 -18.45
N LYS A 101 -2.77 7.68 -18.52
CA LYS A 101 -3.82 7.66 -19.53
C LYS A 101 -5.21 7.62 -18.89
N ASN A 102 -5.99 8.68 -19.08
CA ASN A 102 -7.35 8.82 -18.56
C ASN A 102 -7.46 8.48 -17.07
N MET A 103 -6.44 8.81 -16.29
CA MET A 103 -6.51 8.61 -14.86
C MET A 103 -7.44 9.64 -14.28
N ASN A 104 -8.38 9.20 -13.45
CA ASN A 104 -9.33 10.12 -12.87
C ASN A 104 -8.59 11.15 -12.00
N THR A 105 -8.86 12.43 -12.18
CA THR A 105 -8.23 13.50 -11.40
C THR A 105 -9.26 14.46 -10.89
N ARG A 106 -9.90 14.12 -9.77
CA ARG A 106 -10.43 15.19 -8.91
C ARG A 106 -9.24 16.02 -8.45
N THR A 107 -9.05 17.19 -9.04
CA THR A 107 -7.94 18.07 -8.68
C THR A 107 -8.32 18.80 -7.40
N PHE A 108 -7.67 18.49 -6.29
CA PHE A 108 -7.82 19.23 -5.04
C PHE A 108 -6.63 20.18 -4.87
N ALA A 109 -6.89 21.41 -4.42
CA ALA A 109 -5.85 22.42 -4.28
C ALA A 109 -4.78 21.97 -3.26
N ASN A 110 -3.51 22.05 -3.67
CA ASN A 110 -2.33 21.66 -2.89
C ASN A 110 -2.21 20.16 -2.56
N GLU A 111 -3.00 19.30 -3.22
CA GLU A 111 -2.82 17.86 -3.14
C GLU A 111 -2.00 17.35 -4.33
N GLY A 112 -1.10 16.40 -4.06
CA GLY A 112 -0.34 15.69 -5.08
C GLY A 112 -1.11 14.44 -5.53
N ALA A 113 -1.45 14.34 -6.81
CA ALA A 113 -1.90 13.09 -7.40
C ALA A 113 -0.69 12.28 -7.87
N THR A 114 -0.73 10.98 -7.60
CA THR A 114 0.32 10.03 -8.00
C THR A 114 -0.23 9.09 -9.06
N PHE A 115 0.52 8.91 -10.14
CA PHE A 115 0.14 8.07 -11.27
C PHE A 115 1.19 6.99 -11.49
N ASP A 116 0.79 5.74 -11.26
CA ASP A 116 1.67 4.58 -11.41
C ASP A 116 1.90 4.24 -12.89
N PHE A 117 3.14 3.89 -13.24
CA PHE A 117 3.49 3.41 -14.58
C PHE A 117 4.68 2.46 -14.55
N LYS A 118 4.92 1.78 -15.68
CA LYS A 118 6.07 0.88 -15.85
C LYS A 118 7.26 1.65 -16.43
N LEU A 119 8.37 1.64 -15.71
CA LEU A 119 9.65 2.21 -16.13
C LEU A 119 10.65 1.08 -16.40
N VAL A 120 10.49 0.44 -17.56
CA VAL A 120 11.29 -0.66 -18.08
C VAL A 120 12.73 -0.24 -18.39
N ASP A 121 12.94 1.02 -18.79
CA ASP A 121 14.28 1.54 -19.05
C ASP A 121 15.04 1.81 -17.74
N PHE A 122 15.81 0.83 -17.28
CA PHE A 122 16.64 0.92 -16.06
C PHE A 122 17.75 1.97 -16.11
N ASN A 123 18.08 2.48 -17.30
CA ASN A 123 19.06 3.54 -17.51
C ASN A 123 18.41 4.93 -17.56
N ALA A 124 17.08 5.03 -17.55
CA ALA A 124 16.40 6.32 -17.55
C ALA A 124 16.90 7.23 -16.41
N GLU A 125 17.15 6.69 -15.21
CA GLU A 125 17.63 7.45 -14.05
C GLU A 125 18.99 8.13 -14.23
N THR A 126 19.81 7.68 -15.17
CA THR A 126 21.11 8.31 -15.46
C THR A 126 20.96 9.56 -16.33
N ARG A 127 19.77 9.79 -16.88
CA ARG A 127 19.43 10.97 -17.69
C ARG A 127 18.86 12.07 -16.79
N GLN A 128 18.89 13.29 -17.30
CA GLN A 128 18.35 14.47 -16.63
C GLN A 128 17.48 15.27 -17.58
N ASP A 129 16.68 16.17 -17.03
CA ASP A 129 15.82 17.10 -17.78
C ASP A 129 14.86 16.38 -18.74
N PHE A 130 13.91 15.62 -18.18
CA PHE A 130 12.85 14.93 -18.90
C PHE A 130 11.74 15.90 -19.30
N PRO A 131 11.47 16.10 -20.60
CA PRO A 131 10.30 16.85 -21.04
C PRO A 131 9.03 16.13 -20.62
N VAL A 132 8.11 16.87 -19.98
CA VAL A 132 6.81 16.35 -19.57
C VAL A 132 5.70 17.23 -20.12
N LYS A 133 4.66 16.58 -20.66
CA LYS A 133 3.41 17.22 -21.07
C LYS A 133 2.30 16.64 -20.22
N ILE A 134 1.47 17.52 -19.66
CA ILE A 134 0.30 17.11 -18.89
C ILE A 134 -0.92 17.81 -19.47
N VAL A 135 -2.01 17.08 -19.64
CA VAL A 135 -3.31 17.63 -19.99
C VAL A 135 -4.38 17.07 -19.08
N LEU A 136 -5.19 17.95 -18.50
CA LEU A 136 -6.39 17.59 -17.77
C LEU A 136 -7.60 17.87 -18.65
N THR A 137 -8.48 16.89 -18.81
CA THR A 137 -9.62 16.93 -19.73
C THR A 137 -10.91 16.56 -19.03
N ALA A 138 -12.03 17.09 -19.53
CA ALA A 138 -13.36 16.72 -19.06
C ALA A 138 -13.80 15.32 -19.53
N GLN A 139 -13.17 14.80 -20.58
CA GLN A 139 -13.49 13.51 -21.20
C GLN A 139 -12.23 12.68 -21.42
N GLU A 140 -12.40 11.37 -21.50
CA GLU A 140 -11.32 10.44 -21.84
C GLU A 140 -10.76 10.69 -23.24
N LEU A 141 -9.44 10.57 -23.37
CA LEU A 141 -8.71 10.65 -24.61
C LEU A 141 -8.47 9.24 -25.17
N LYS A 142 -8.92 8.99 -26.39
CA LYS A 142 -8.56 7.76 -27.13
C LYS A 142 -7.08 7.76 -27.52
N SER A 143 -6.60 8.94 -27.92
CA SER A 143 -5.22 9.21 -28.32
C SER A 143 -4.88 10.65 -27.98
N TRP A 144 -3.61 10.90 -27.68
CA TRP A 144 -3.08 12.24 -27.48
C TRP A 144 -1.67 12.30 -28.07
N ASP A 145 -1.28 13.41 -28.68
CA ASP A 145 0.01 13.60 -29.35
C ASP A 145 0.91 14.59 -28.57
N GLY A 146 0.62 14.83 -27.30
CA GLY A 146 1.32 15.79 -26.45
C GLY A 146 0.98 17.26 -26.75
N LYS A 147 0.07 17.56 -27.70
CA LYS A 147 -0.35 18.93 -28.01
C LYS A 147 -1.48 19.40 -27.09
N LYS A 148 -1.57 20.72 -26.92
CA LYS A 148 -2.63 21.36 -26.15
C LYS A 148 -4.01 21.08 -26.75
N ILE A 149 -4.97 20.68 -25.90
CA ILE A 149 -6.36 20.43 -26.29
C ILE A 149 -7.22 21.67 -25.98
N ARG A 150 -8.29 21.88 -26.74
CA ARG A 150 -9.24 22.97 -26.45
C ARG A 150 -10.04 22.63 -25.19
N ASN A 151 -10.28 23.63 -24.33
CA ASN A 151 -11.01 23.47 -23.07
C ASN A 151 -10.35 22.48 -22.09
N SER A 152 -9.03 22.33 -22.15
CA SER A 152 -8.23 21.53 -21.21
C SER A 152 -7.30 22.42 -20.37
N ALA A 153 -6.92 21.96 -19.18
CA ALA A 153 -5.74 22.48 -18.50
C ALA A 153 -4.51 21.80 -19.10
N PHE A 154 -3.53 22.55 -19.58
CA PHE A 154 -2.33 22.00 -20.22
C PHE A 154 -1.08 22.64 -19.65
N GLN A 155 -0.11 21.81 -19.27
CA GLN A 155 1.19 22.25 -18.77
C GLN A 155 2.31 21.52 -19.51
N SER A 156 3.37 22.26 -19.81
CA SER A 156 4.65 21.71 -20.26
C SER A 156 5.69 22.05 -19.20
N MET A 157 6.49 21.07 -18.82
CA MET A 157 7.54 21.26 -17.81
C MET A 157 8.72 20.32 -18.06
N THR A 158 9.73 20.43 -17.22
CA THR A 158 10.92 19.60 -17.25
C THR A 158 11.16 19.02 -15.86
N ILE A 159 11.17 17.69 -15.75
CA ILE A 159 11.55 17.00 -14.52
C ILE A 159 13.06 16.82 -14.53
N LYS A 160 13.75 17.26 -13.48
CA LYS A 160 15.22 17.30 -13.45
C LYS A 160 15.87 15.92 -13.40
N SER A 161 15.29 14.99 -12.66
CA SER A 161 15.83 13.65 -12.45
C SER A 161 14.72 12.68 -12.08
N ILE A 162 14.98 11.39 -12.26
CA ILE A 162 14.16 10.32 -11.69
C ILE A 162 14.75 9.99 -10.31
N GLU A 163 13.96 10.22 -9.29
CA GLU A 163 14.30 9.89 -7.89
C GLU A 163 14.09 8.40 -7.63
N LYS A 164 14.65 7.91 -6.52
CA LYS A 164 14.44 6.54 -6.05
C LYS A 164 13.62 6.56 -4.78
N ASP A 165 12.70 5.61 -4.67
CA ASP A 165 11.89 5.39 -3.48
C ASP A 165 12.17 3.97 -2.97
N ASP A 166 13.01 3.88 -1.93
CA ASP A 166 13.40 2.58 -1.36
C ASP A 166 12.35 2.11 -0.38
N ILE A 167 11.52 1.17 -0.84
CA ILE A 167 10.44 0.61 -0.04
C ILE A 167 10.93 -0.49 0.91
N SER A 168 12.22 -0.84 0.93
CA SER A 168 12.73 -1.83 1.90
C SER A 168 12.54 -1.41 3.36
N ILE A 169 12.44 -0.11 3.64
CA ILE A 169 12.11 0.39 4.98
C ILE A 169 10.67 0.06 5.39
N LEU A 170 9.77 -0.17 4.43
CA LEU A 170 8.41 -0.66 4.68
C LEU A 170 8.38 -2.17 4.96
N TYR A 171 9.54 -2.81 4.78
CA TYR A 171 9.80 -4.22 4.96
C TYR A 171 10.84 -4.41 6.06
N SER A 172 10.53 -4.00 7.29
CA SER A 172 11.22 -4.60 8.43
C SER A 172 10.79 -6.07 8.49
N PRO A 173 11.70 -7.05 8.25
CA PRO A 173 11.36 -8.45 8.43
C PRO A 173 11.01 -8.64 9.90
N ASN A 174 9.72 -8.84 10.17
CA ASN A 174 9.28 -9.30 11.49
C ASN A 174 9.75 -10.76 11.62
N PRO A 175 10.68 -11.10 12.54
CA PRO A 175 11.17 -12.46 12.69
C PRO A 175 10.07 -13.46 13.10
N ASP A 176 8.90 -12.97 13.55
CA ASP A 176 7.76 -13.77 13.98
C ASP A 176 6.56 -13.74 12.99
N ARG A 177 6.66 -13.05 11.84
CA ARG A 177 5.61 -13.06 10.80
C ARG A 177 6.21 -13.27 9.42
N ASP A 178 6.06 -14.49 8.91
CA ASP A 178 6.40 -14.87 7.53
C ASP A 178 5.52 -14.09 6.53
N GLY A 179 6.16 -13.26 5.70
CA GLY A 179 5.59 -12.66 4.50
C GLY A 179 5.00 -11.25 4.67
N GLY A 180 5.86 -10.22 4.58
CA GLY A 180 5.42 -8.85 4.33
C GLY A 180 4.78 -8.75 2.92
N LEU A 181 3.57 -8.21 2.85
CA LEU A 181 2.77 -8.15 1.62
C LEU A 181 2.94 -6.79 0.92
N LEU A 182 3.27 -6.80 -0.38
CA LEU A 182 3.06 -5.65 -1.28
C LEU A 182 1.69 -5.85 -1.94
N SER A 183 0.64 -5.26 -1.37
CA SER A 183 -0.61 -4.97 -2.10
C SER A 183 -0.98 -3.52 -1.84
N GLY A 184 -0.78 -2.63 -2.82
CA GLY A 184 -1.18 -1.22 -2.62
C GLY A 184 -0.82 -0.20 -3.69
N PHE A 185 -0.01 -0.51 -4.70
CA PHE A 185 0.36 0.47 -5.76
C PHE A 185 -0.63 0.49 -6.94
N SER A 186 -1.93 0.40 -6.68
CA SER A 186 -2.95 0.67 -7.70
C SER A 186 -4.09 1.48 -7.08
N ASN A 187 -3.90 2.80 -7.00
CA ASN A 187 -4.98 3.71 -6.62
C ASN A 187 -5.90 3.94 -7.82
N SER A 188 -6.98 3.17 -7.91
CA SER A 188 -8.22 3.68 -8.49
C SER A 188 -8.88 4.55 -7.42
N ILE A 189 -8.96 5.87 -7.67
CA ILE A 189 -9.69 6.83 -6.83
C ILE A 189 -11.12 6.32 -6.65
N ALA A 190 -11.49 5.93 -5.43
CA ALA A 190 -12.87 5.65 -5.07
C ALA A 190 -13.60 6.97 -4.77
N TYR A 191 -14.80 7.08 -5.31
CA TYR A 191 -15.63 8.28 -5.24
C TYR A 191 -16.55 8.27 -4.01
N ALA A 192 -16.62 9.41 -3.31
CA ALA A 192 -17.81 9.83 -2.58
C ALA A 192 -18.93 10.13 -3.59
N GLN A 193 -20.06 9.42 -3.48
CA GLN A 193 -21.26 9.69 -4.28
C GLN A 193 -22.08 10.86 -3.71
N ASP A 194 -22.78 11.53 -4.61
CA ASP A 194 -23.60 12.73 -4.41
C ASP A 194 -24.64 12.59 -3.29
N GLU A 195 -24.63 13.51 -2.33
CA GLU A 195 -25.86 13.92 -1.63
C GLU A 195 -26.52 15.01 -2.47
N GLU A 196 -27.75 14.77 -2.92
CA GLU A 196 -28.65 15.82 -3.35
C GLU A 196 -28.81 16.83 -2.22
N ILE A 197 -28.43 18.08 -2.49
CA ILE A 197 -28.77 19.22 -1.67
C ILE A 197 -30.30 19.37 -1.73
N PRO A 198 -31.05 19.31 -0.62
CA PRO A 198 -32.48 19.59 -0.65
C PRO A 198 -32.69 21.06 -1.02
N ASP A 199 -33.33 21.29 -2.17
CA ASP A 199 -33.81 22.60 -2.56
C ASP A 199 -34.98 23.03 -1.65
N ARG A 200 -34.76 24.14 -0.94
CA ARG A 200 -35.70 25.04 -0.25
C ARG A 200 -36.27 24.71 1.15
N PRO A 201 -36.47 25.76 1.99
CA PRO A 201 -37.11 25.68 3.31
C PRO A 201 -38.64 25.55 3.21
N PRO A 202 -39.34 25.13 4.28
CA PRO A 202 -40.77 24.85 4.25
C PRO A 202 -41.58 26.12 3.94
N VAL A 203 -42.41 26.03 2.89
CA VAL A 203 -43.51 26.97 2.66
C VAL A 203 -44.70 26.48 3.46
N VAL A 204 -45.30 27.42 4.19
CA VAL A 204 -46.46 27.29 5.05
C VAL A 204 -47.67 26.72 4.31
N ASP A 205 -48.40 25.81 4.96
CA ASP A 205 -49.70 25.27 4.55
C ASP A 205 -50.71 26.37 4.21
N GLU A 206 -51.36 26.27 3.04
CA GLU A 206 -52.76 26.68 2.87
C GLU A 206 -53.48 25.70 1.90
N LEU A 207 -54.66 25.28 2.35
CA LEU A 207 -55.61 24.38 1.68
C LEU A 207 -56.16 24.94 0.36
N SER A 208 -56.43 24.05 -0.61
CA SER A 208 -57.70 23.90 -1.36
C SER A 208 -57.47 22.99 -2.60
N SER A 209 -58.12 21.83 -2.66
CA SER A 209 -59.40 21.51 -3.34
C SER A 209 -59.22 20.95 -4.77
N ASP A 210 -59.62 19.69 -4.92
CA ASP A 210 -60.28 19.03 -6.04
C ASP A 210 -59.92 19.41 -7.50
N GLN A 211 -59.45 18.43 -8.28
CA GLN A 211 -60.14 18.04 -9.53
C GLN A 211 -59.68 16.69 -10.12
N GLU A 212 -60.67 15.99 -10.66
CA GLU A 212 -60.68 14.69 -11.34
C GLU A 212 -60.05 14.68 -12.77
N GLY A 213 -59.70 13.47 -13.24
CA GLY A 213 -59.64 13.07 -14.65
C GLY A 213 -58.28 13.29 -15.33
N THR A 214 -57.69 12.37 -16.09
CA THR A 214 -58.20 11.24 -16.89
C THR A 214 -57.05 10.29 -17.23
N GLU A 215 -57.40 9.03 -17.43
CA GLU A 215 -56.58 7.93 -17.93
C GLU A 215 -55.91 8.22 -19.27
N ALA A 216 -54.66 7.76 -19.42
CA ALA A 216 -54.10 7.30 -20.68
C ALA A 216 -53.12 6.16 -20.40
N THR A 217 -53.61 4.94 -20.56
CA THR A 217 -52.84 3.70 -20.55
C THR A 217 -51.93 3.66 -21.78
N VAL A 218 -50.61 3.55 -21.58
CA VAL A 218 -49.68 3.07 -22.60
C VAL A 218 -48.92 1.90 -21.99
N ILE A 219 -49.24 0.70 -22.47
CA ILE A 219 -48.50 -0.53 -22.23
C ILE A 219 -47.26 -0.48 -23.13
N ILE A 220 -46.08 -0.48 -22.53
CA ILE A 220 -44.85 -0.91 -23.18
C ILE A 220 -44.21 -1.91 -22.22
N ASP A 221 -44.26 -3.18 -22.60
CA ASP A 221 -43.39 -4.22 -22.07
C ASP A 221 -41.95 -3.86 -22.43
N ASP A 222 -41.09 -3.67 -21.43
CA ASP A 222 -39.69 -4.05 -21.50
C ASP A 222 -39.13 -4.18 -20.08
N ALA A 223 -39.04 -5.43 -19.64
CA ALA A 223 -38.30 -5.84 -18.46
C ALA A 223 -36.84 -6.06 -18.87
N ASP A 224 -35.96 -5.10 -18.57
CA ASP A 224 -34.54 -5.31 -18.23
C ASP A 224 -33.79 -3.97 -18.18
N SER A 225 -33.86 -3.25 -17.05
CA SER A 225 -32.91 -2.14 -16.83
C SER A 225 -32.69 -1.73 -15.36
N GLN A 226 -32.83 -2.63 -14.39
CA GLN A 226 -32.60 -2.30 -12.96
C GLN A 226 -31.51 -3.12 -12.24
N SER A 227 -30.64 -3.84 -12.95
CA SER A 227 -29.57 -4.64 -12.31
C SER A 227 -28.14 -4.08 -12.44
N VAL A 228 -27.95 -2.92 -13.08
CA VAL A 228 -26.61 -2.40 -13.40
C VAL A 228 -26.10 -1.34 -12.41
N ILE A 229 -26.97 -0.71 -11.62
CA ILE A 229 -26.59 0.42 -10.75
C ILE A 229 -26.05 -0.03 -9.37
N THR A 230 -26.27 -1.29 -8.98
CA THR A 230 -25.83 -1.81 -7.66
C THR A 230 -24.39 -2.36 -7.65
N LYS A 231 -23.77 -2.58 -8.82
CA LYS A 231 -22.45 -3.26 -8.95
C LYS A 231 -21.22 -2.38 -8.74
N GLU A 232 -21.37 -1.06 -8.63
CA GLU A 232 -20.21 -0.15 -8.49
C GLU A 232 -19.87 0.24 -7.04
N LYS A 233 -20.83 0.17 -6.11
CA LYS A 233 -20.54 0.34 -4.66
C LYS A 233 -19.67 -0.78 -4.09
N GLU A 234 -19.63 -1.93 -4.75
CA GLU A 234 -18.92 -3.14 -4.32
C GLU A 234 -17.40 -3.10 -4.56
N LYS A 235 -16.88 -2.04 -5.22
CA LYS A 235 -15.50 -2.04 -5.75
C LYS A 235 -14.45 -1.43 -4.82
N THR A 236 -14.84 -0.67 -3.80
CA THR A 236 -13.88 0.03 -2.92
C THR A 236 -13.28 -0.86 -1.83
N VAL A 237 -13.97 -1.94 -1.43
CA VAL A 237 -13.50 -2.88 -0.38
C VAL A 237 -12.59 -3.98 -0.93
N LYS A 238 -12.69 -4.29 -2.22
CA LYS A 238 -11.99 -5.44 -2.81
C LYS A 238 -10.47 -5.29 -2.84
N THR A 239 -9.94 -4.09 -2.66
CA THR A 239 -8.49 -3.80 -2.75
C THR A 239 -7.72 -4.01 -1.44
N LEU A 240 -8.40 -4.18 -0.28
CA LEU A 240 -7.76 -4.55 1.00
C LEU A 240 -8.39 -5.79 1.66
N GLY A 241 -9.48 -6.32 1.10
CA GLY A 241 -9.82 -7.74 1.16
C GLY A 241 -10.38 -8.29 2.46
N ARG A 242 -10.56 -7.50 3.54
CA ARG A 242 -11.25 -7.97 4.75
C ARG A 242 -12.04 -6.86 5.43
N GLU A 243 -13.22 -7.24 5.91
CA GLU A 243 -13.81 -6.54 7.04
C GLU A 243 -12.81 -6.57 8.20
N PHE A 244 -12.64 -5.45 8.88
CA PHE A 244 -11.79 -5.35 10.05
C PHE A 244 -12.56 -4.69 11.17
N ASN A 245 -12.31 -5.15 12.38
CA ASN A 245 -12.85 -4.57 13.60
C ASN A 245 -11.80 -4.81 14.67
N VAL A 246 -11.01 -3.79 14.95
CA VAL A 246 -9.95 -3.82 15.95
C VAL A 246 -10.18 -2.70 16.94
N PHE A 247 -9.97 -3.01 18.22
CA PHE A 247 -10.23 -2.10 19.31
C PHE A 247 -9.29 -2.38 20.48
N HIS A 248 -8.64 -1.34 20.98
CA HIS A 248 -7.82 -1.36 22.19
C HIS A 248 -8.62 -0.88 23.38
N ARG A 249 -8.59 -1.66 24.46
CA ARG A 249 -9.26 -1.29 25.70
C ARG A 249 -8.28 -0.55 26.60
N ASP A 250 -8.83 0.26 27.49
CA ASP A 250 -8.09 0.96 28.55
C ASP A 250 -6.99 1.92 28.05
N VAL A 251 -7.08 2.37 26.79
CA VAL A 251 -6.25 3.50 26.31
C VAL A 251 -6.61 4.73 27.17
N PRO A 252 -5.66 5.45 27.77
CA PRO A 252 -5.98 6.67 28.50
C PRO A 252 -6.63 7.74 27.60
N ASP A 253 -7.39 8.64 28.21
CA ASP A 253 -8.04 9.77 27.54
C ASP A 253 -7.69 11.08 28.27
N ILE A 254 -6.46 11.54 28.05
CA ILE A 254 -5.91 12.70 28.75
C ILE A 254 -6.34 14.02 28.07
N SER A 255 -6.89 14.93 28.86
CA SER A 255 -7.22 16.29 28.43
C SER A 255 -5.97 17.07 28.03
N GLN A 256 -6.03 17.81 26.92
CA GLN A 256 -4.96 18.75 26.57
C GLN A 256 -5.10 20.10 27.28
N GLY A 257 -3.96 20.75 27.50
CA GLY A 257 -3.86 22.21 27.57
C GLY A 257 -3.87 22.85 26.18
N LYS A 258 -3.49 24.14 26.11
CA LYS A 258 -3.47 24.89 24.84
C LYS A 258 -2.41 24.30 23.90
N ASN A 259 -2.82 23.87 22.71
CA ASN A 259 -1.95 23.34 21.65
C ASN A 259 -1.11 22.12 22.11
N GLU A 260 -1.62 21.32 23.03
CA GLU A 260 -0.92 20.13 23.57
C GLU A 260 -1.43 18.82 22.97
N CYS A 261 -2.25 18.86 21.93
CA CYS A 261 -2.86 17.68 21.29
C CYS A 261 -1.87 16.56 20.95
N ALA A 262 -0.72 16.92 20.38
CA ALA A 262 0.35 15.98 20.03
C ALA A 262 0.96 15.32 21.28
N ILE A 263 1.18 16.11 22.34
CA ILE A 263 1.73 15.65 23.61
C ILE A 263 0.77 14.67 24.30
N MET A 264 -0.52 15.01 24.36
CA MET A 264 -1.52 14.15 25.00
C MET A 264 -1.75 12.86 24.23
N SER A 265 -1.80 12.93 22.89
CA SER A 265 -1.97 11.72 22.06
C SER A 265 -0.80 10.76 22.28
N THR A 266 0.43 11.27 22.36
CA THR A 266 1.62 10.47 22.69
C THR A 266 1.62 9.96 24.12
N ALA A 267 1.15 10.76 25.08
CA ALA A 267 1.04 10.31 26.47
C ALA A 267 0.04 9.14 26.59
N ASN A 268 -1.13 9.22 25.94
CA ASN A 268 -2.10 8.13 25.89
C ASN A 268 -1.46 6.84 25.33
N SER A 269 -0.79 6.96 24.18
CA SER A 269 -0.13 5.84 23.48
C SER A 269 0.92 5.16 24.35
N LEU A 270 1.85 5.95 24.92
CA LEU A 270 2.94 5.43 25.74
C LEU A 270 2.47 4.80 27.04
N LEU A 271 1.47 5.38 27.71
CA LEU A 271 0.92 4.82 28.94
C LEU A 271 0.21 3.49 28.68
N TRP A 272 -0.54 3.38 27.58
CA TRP A 272 -1.17 2.13 27.17
C TRP A 272 -0.11 1.08 26.82
N LEU A 273 0.85 1.41 25.95
CA LEU A 273 1.92 0.50 25.57
C LEU A 273 2.77 0.05 26.77
N ALA A 274 3.02 0.93 27.74
CA ALA A 274 3.79 0.60 28.94
C ALA A 274 3.11 -0.48 29.78
N LYS A 275 1.78 -0.40 29.91
CA LYS A 275 0.97 -1.39 30.61
C LYS A 275 0.98 -2.72 29.84
N GLU A 276 0.68 -2.69 28.55
CA GLU A 276 0.56 -3.91 27.74
C GLU A 276 1.91 -4.64 27.56
N ASN A 277 3.01 -3.90 27.47
CA ASN A 277 4.35 -4.45 27.24
C ASN A 277 5.24 -4.44 28.49
N LYS A 278 4.67 -4.20 29.68
CA LYS A 278 5.33 -4.31 30.99
C LYS A 278 6.61 -3.47 31.14
N PHE A 279 6.60 -2.24 30.62
CA PHE A 279 7.69 -1.27 30.82
C PHE A 279 7.26 -0.04 31.64
N THR A 280 6.19 -0.16 32.43
CA THR A 280 5.71 0.92 33.33
C THR A 280 6.79 1.44 34.29
N ASP A 281 7.78 0.61 34.66
CA ASP A 281 8.91 0.99 35.50
C ASP A 281 9.91 1.94 34.81
N LYS A 282 9.88 1.99 33.47
CA LYS A 282 10.68 2.90 32.64
C LYS A 282 9.96 4.20 32.32
N MET A 283 8.69 4.33 32.72
CA MET A 283 7.92 5.55 32.51
C MET A 283 8.16 6.58 33.62
N PRO A 284 8.03 7.89 33.35
CA PRO A 284 7.97 8.91 34.38
C PRO A 284 6.93 8.59 35.46
N LYS A 285 7.16 9.02 36.70
CA LYS A 285 6.39 8.54 37.87
C LYS A 285 4.97 9.09 37.95
N SER A 286 4.67 10.12 37.17
CA SER A 286 3.35 10.75 37.10
C SER A 286 3.08 11.28 35.70
N ASP A 287 1.80 11.39 35.36
CA ASP A 287 1.36 11.95 34.08
C ASP A 287 1.91 13.37 33.86
N GLY A 288 2.01 14.18 34.92
CA GLY A 288 2.58 15.53 34.83
C GLY A 288 4.07 15.54 34.49
N GLU A 289 4.84 14.58 34.99
CA GLU A 289 6.26 14.40 34.64
C GLU A 289 6.40 13.92 33.19
N LEU A 290 5.59 12.91 32.79
CA LEU A 290 5.53 12.43 31.41
C LEU A 290 5.21 13.55 30.42
N ILE A 291 4.18 14.35 30.70
CA ILE A 291 3.78 15.49 29.86
C ILE A 291 4.90 16.53 29.77
N SER A 292 5.57 16.85 30.88
CA SER A 292 6.68 17.81 30.91
C SER A 292 7.88 17.33 30.08
N GLU A 293 8.19 16.05 30.17
CA GLU A 293 9.27 15.44 29.39
C GLU A 293 8.93 15.41 27.89
N LEU A 294 7.72 14.95 27.53
CA LEU A 294 7.27 14.92 26.15
C LEU A 294 7.23 16.32 25.52
N LYS A 295 6.84 17.36 26.26
CA LYS A 295 6.95 18.76 25.78
C LYS A 295 8.37 19.14 25.41
N THR A 296 9.35 18.67 26.19
CA THR A 296 10.76 18.95 25.95
C THR A 296 11.27 18.20 24.72
N ASP A 297 10.98 16.89 24.63
CA ASP A 297 11.51 16.05 23.54
C ASP A 297 10.83 16.32 22.19
N LEU A 298 9.52 16.56 22.19
CA LEU A 298 8.75 16.93 21.01
C LEU A 298 8.87 18.42 20.66
N LYS A 299 9.67 19.18 21.41
CA LYS A 299 9.94 20.62 21.23
C LYS A 299 8.67 21.45 21.13
N TRP A 300 7.73 21.18 22.02
CA TRP A 300 6.49 21.92 22.13
C TRP A 300 6.74 23.38 22.50
N ASP A 301 5.99 24.28 21.85
CA ASP A 301 5.90 25.69 22.21
C ASP A 301 4.43 26.17 22.25
N GLU A 302 4.21 27.47 22.41
CA GLU A 302 2.86 28.04 22.44
C GLU A 302 2.05 27.81 21.16
N GLY A 303 2.71 27.51 20.03
CA GLY A 303 2.11 27.13 18.75
C GLY A 303 1.86 25.63 18.59
N GLY A 304 2.39 24.80 19.50
CA GLY A 304 2.24 23.34 19.50
C GLY A 304 3.52 22.63 19.10
N VAL A 305 3.38 21.46 18.47
CA VAL A 305 4.52 20.66 17.97
C VAL A 305 4.55 20.72 16.45
N ASP A 306 5.74 20.93 15.86
CA ASP A 306 5.94 20.72 14.43
C ASP A 306 5.96 19.22 14.11
N THR A 307 4.77 18.70 13.76
CA THR A 307 4.57 17.28 13.40
C THR A 307 5.43 16.78 12.24
N LYS A 308 5.94 17.66 11.36
CA LYS A 308 6.80 17.23 10.24
C LYS A 308 8.25 17.02 10.67
N LYS A 309 8.71 17.82 11.63
CA LYS A 309 10.13 17.92 11.95
C LYS A 309 10.48 17.31 13.29
N ASP A 310 9.69 17.58 14.32
CA ASP A 310 10.11 17.36 15.71
C ASP A 310 9.37 16.18 16.37
N TYR A 311 8.25 15.75 15.81
CA TYR A 311 7.43 14.71 16.43
C TYR A 311 8.09 13.34 16.42
N LEU A 312 8.46 12.81 15.24
CA LEU A 312 9.06 11.48 15.14
C LEU A 312 10.42 11.40 15.87
N ASP A 313 11.25 12.42 15.70
CA ASP A 313 12.56 12.51 16.34
C ASP A 313 12.45 12.65 17.87
N GLY A 314 11.49 13.45 18.34
CA GLY A 314 11.24 13.61 19.77
C GLY A 314 10.75 12.32 20.44
N LYS A 315 9.87 11.56 19.79
CA LYS A 315 9.44 10.24 20.29
C LYS A 315 10.60 9.25 20.38
N LYS A 316 11.46 9.21 19.35
CA LYS A 316 12.69 8.40 19.35
C LYS A 316 13.66 8.84 20.46
N ALA A 317 13.79 10.14 20.71
CA ALA A 317 14.63 10.66 21.79
C ALA A 317 14.09 10.26 23.17
N PHE A 318 12.78 10.37 23.39
CA PHE A 318 12.12 9.97 24.63
C PHE A 318 12.34 8.47 24.92
N THR A 319 11.99 7.61 23.95
CA THR A 319 12.10 6.16 24.10
C THR A 319 13.54 5.71 24.31
N ALA A 320 14.50 6.27 23.58
CA ALA A 320 15.92 6.01 23.77
C ALA A 320 16.42 6.42 25.17
N ARG A 321 16.02 7.60 25.67
CA ARG A 321 16.43 8.10 26.99
C ARG A 321 15.94 7.20 28.13
N HIS A 322 14.73 6.66 28.00
CA HIS A 322 14.13 5.78 29.00
C HIS A 322 14.46 4.29 28.78
N GLY A 323 15.25 3.95 27.77
CA GLY A 323 15.57 2.55 27.43
C GLY A 323 14.33 1.73 27.09
N ILE A 324 13.31 2.38 26.51
CA ILE A 324 12.07 1.77 26.07
C ILE A 324 12.28 1.23 24.66
N LEU A 325 11.97 -0.04 24.48
CA LEU A 325 12.11 -0.75 23.21
C LEU A 325 10.84 -0.55 22.37
N LEU A 326 10.71 0.66 21.83
CA LEU A 326 9.68 1.01 20.85
C LEU A 326 10.32 1.52 19.56
N GLU A 327 9.77 1.09 18.43
CA GLU A 327 10.02 1.68 17.12
C GLU A 327 8.86 2.62 16.77
N THR A 328 9.17 3.83 16.33
CA THR A 328 8.19 4.80 15.85
C THR A 328 8.31 4.95 14.33
N HIS A 329 7.22 4.73 13.61
CA HIS A 329 7.17 4.82 12.15
C HIS A 329 5.88 5.47 11.64
N MET A 330 5.94 5.97 10.40
CA MET A 330 4.76 6.49 9.70
C MET A 330 3.95 5.33 9.15
N VAL A 331 2.64 5.34 9.39
CA VAL A 331 1.70 4.32 8.87
C VAL A 331 1.38 4.56 7.40
N ASN A 332 1.28 5.82 7.01
CA ASN A 332 1.01 6.23 5.63
C ASN A 332 2.30 6.34 4.80
N VAL A 333 2.22 5.98 3.51
CA VAL A 333 3.33 6.13 2.55
C VAL A 333 3.42 7.59 2.05
N MET A 334 2.28 8.28 2.02
CA MET A 334 2.17 9.70 1.66
C MET A 334 1.12 10.38 2.54
N GLU A 335 1.21 11.71 2.70
CA GLU A 335 0.14 12.44 3.38
C GLU A 335 -1.19 12.23 2.63
N TYR A 336 -2.30 12.13 3.37
CA TYR A 336 -3.65 11.90 2.83
C TYR A 336 -3.81 10.57 2.07
N ASP A 337 -3.28 9.49 2.63
CA ASP A 337 -3.47 8.13 2.12
C ASP A 337 -4.94 7.68 2.23
N ILE A 338 -5.60 7.41 1.11
CA ILE A 338 -7.03 7.00 1.08
C ILE A 338 -7.31 5.66 1.79
N ASN A 339 -6.29 4.85 2.01
CA ASN A 339 -6.38 3.55 2.68
C ASN A 339 -6.00 3.63 4.16
N ILE A 340 -5.88 4.84 4.72
CA ILE A 340 -5.27 5.05 6.04
C ILE A 340 -6.01 4.34 7.19
N VAL A 341 -7.34 4.25 7.17
CA VAL A 341 -8.08 3.60 8.26
C VAL A 341 -7.79 2.09 8.32
N ALA A 342 -7.73 1.41 7.18
CA ALA A 342 -7.34 0.01 7.13
C ALA A 342 -5.88 -0.21 7.57
N LYS A 343 -4.98 0.72 7.25
CA LYS A 343 -3.58 0.66 7.72
C LYS A 343 -3.47 0.89 9.22
N ILE A 344 -4.21 1.86 9.75
CA ILE A 344 -4.35 2.07 11.21
C ILE A 344 -4.83 0.76 11.86
N ALA A 345 -5.86 0.12 11.29
CA ALA A 345 -6.37 -1.15 11.80
C ALA A 345 -5.31 -2.27 11.83
N GLN A 346 -4.45 -2.34 10.81
CA GLN A 346 -3.36 -3.32 10.77
C GLN A 346 -2.31 -3.09 11.86
N GLU A 347 -2.00 -1.85 12.22
CA GLU A 347 -1.07 -1.55 13.31
C GLU A 347 -1.69 -1.86 14.67
N LEU A 348 -2.96 -1.46 14.88
CA LEU A 348 -3.70 -1.82 16.09
C LEU A 348 -3.78 -3.35 16.29
N ASP A 349 -3.99 -4.12 15.22
CA ASP A 349 -4.06 -5.60 15.26
C ASP A 349 -2.71 -6.26 15.62
N LYS A 350 -1.60 -5.56 15.39
CA LYS A 350 -0.25 -5.99 15.83
C LYS A 350 0.02 -5.67 17.30
N GLY A 351 -0.94 -5.09 18.03
CA GLY A 351 -0.76 -4.63 19.41
C GLY A 351 0.07 -3.35 19.53
N GLN A 352 0.08 -2.54 18.46
CA GLN A 352 0.76 -1.24 18.41
C GLN A 352 -0.25 -0.12 18.62
N ASP A 353 0.16 0.98 19.22
CA ASP A 353 -0.70 2.16 19.34
C ASP A 353 -0.47 3.13 18.17
N VAL A 354 -1.49 3.92 17.82
CA VAL A 354 -1.46 4.78 16.64
C VAL A 354 -1.99 6.18 16.95
N GLU A 355 -1.24 7.20 16.59
CA GLU A 355 -1.67 8.59 16.67
C GLU A 355 -1.98 9.13 15.27
N ILE A 356 -3.06 9.90 15.16
CA ILE A 356 -3.57 10.42 13.89
C ILE A 356 -3.36 11.94 13.86
N SER A 357 -2.68 12.41 12.82
CA SER A 357 -2.60 13.84 12.50
C SER A 357 -3.78 14.23 11.61
N LEU A 358 -4.63 15.13 12.13
CA LEU A 358 -5.74 15.72 11.40
C LEU A 358 -5.34 17.09 10.83
N ALA A 359 -5.84 17.41 9.64
CA ALA A 359 -5.73 18.71 9.02
C ALA A 359 -7.13 19.31 8.79
N TYR A 360 -7.30 20.57 9.19
CA TYR A 360 -8.54 21.29 8.95
C TYR A 360 -8.39 22.22 7.75
N TRP A 361 -9.41 22.21 6.90
CA TRP A 361 -9.45 22.96 5.66
C TRP A 361 -10.70 23.80 5.58
N LYS A 362 -10.55 25.04 5.10
CA LYS A 362 -11.67 25.95 4.90
C LYS A 362 -11.71 26.40 3.44
N LYS A 363 -12.92 26.46 2.88
CA LYS A 363 -13.15 27.06 1.58
C LYS A 363 -13.15 28.59 1.71
N LYS A 364 -12.29 29.25 0.95
CA LYS A 364 -12.22 30.70 0.81
C LYS A 364 -13.39 31.23 -0.03
N ALA A 365 -13.59 32.55 0.03
CA ALA A 365 -14.64 33.23 -0.74
C ALA A 365 -14.44 33.11 -2.27
N ASP A 366 -13.20 32.94 -2.73
CA ASP A 366 -12.86 32.72 -4.14
C ASP A 366 -13.06 31.26 -4.60
N GLY A 367 -13.49 30.38 -3.70
CA GLY A 367 -13.71 28.97 -3.96
C GLY A 367 -12.48 28.08 -3.76
N SER A 368 -11.30 28.65 -3.51
CA SER A 368 -10.08 27.87 -3.19
C SER A 368 -10.11 27.33 -1.75
N TRP A 369 -9.30 26.30 -1.47
CA TRP A 369 -9.17 25.73 -0.13
C TRP A 369 -7.90 26.21 0.55
N GLU A 370 -7.98 26.48 1.86
CA GLU A 370 -6.81 26.75 2.70
C GLU A 370 -6.78 25.82 3.91
N LYS A 371 -5.59 25.32 4.24
CA LYS A 371 -5.35 24.65 5.51
C LYS A 371 -5.34 25.71 6.61
N THR A 372 -6.24 25.59 7.57
CA THR A 372 -6.40 26.57 8.65
C THR A 372 -5.63 26.19 9.91
N SER A 373 -5.53 24.89 10.20
CA SER A 373 -4.85 24.36 11.39
C SER A 373 -4.71 22.84 11.28
N GLY A 374 -4.21 22.21 12.35
CA GLY A 374 -4.16 20.77 12.50
C GLY A 374 -4.43 20.37 13.94
N HIS A 375 -4.54 19.06 14.16
CA HIS A 375 -4.81 18.47 15.46
C HIS A 375 -4.23 17.05 15.52
N MET A 376 -4.08 16.51 16.72
CA MET A 376 -3.64 15.13 16.93
C MET A 376 -4.54 14.42 17.91
N VAL A 377 -4.85 13.17 17.59
CA VAL A 377 -5.72 12.29 18.36
C VAL A 377 -5.12 10.89 18.45
N THR A 378 -5.51 10.12 19.45
CA THR A 378 -5.12 8.70 19.57
C THR A 378 -6.18 7.81 18.93
N ALA A 379 -5.78 6.88 18.08
CA ALA A 379 -6.67 5.86 17.54
C ALA A 379 -6.82 4.72 18.55
N VAL A 380 -8.05 4.46 18.97
CA VAL A 380 -8.39 3.39 19.92
C VAL A 380 -8.99 2.20 19.17
N GLY A 381 -9.61 2.44 18.02
CA GLY A 381 -10.19 1.40 17.20
C GLY A 381 -10.41 1.83 15.76
N ALA A 382 -10.58 0.82 14.90
CA ALA A 382 -10.87 1.01 13.50
C ALA A 382 -11.79 -0.12 13.03
N THR A 383 -12.86 0.24 12.33
CA THR A 383 -13.79 -0.71 11.73
C THR A 383 -13.94 -0.44 10.24
N GLY A 384 -14.01 -1.50 9.44
CA GLY A 384 -14.31 -1.46 8.01
C GLY A 384 -15.26 -2.59 7.66
N ASN A 385 -16.38 -2.28 7.02
CA ASN A 385 -17.43 -3.24 6.66
C ASN A 385 -17.39 -3.60 5.17
N ALA A 386 -18.04 -4.69 4.78
CA ALA A 386 -18.11 -5.16 3.39
C ALA A 386 -18.73 -4.14 2.41
N ASP A 387 -19.53 -3.20 2.91
CA ASP A 387 -20.16 -2.14 2.11
C ASP A 387 -19.25 -0.91 1.85
N GLY A 388 -18.01 -0.94 2.35
CA GLY A 388 -17.03 0.14 2.19
C GLY A 388 -17.08 1.20 3.27
N THR A 389 -18.03 1.11 4.21
CA THR A 389 -18.09 2.03 5.34
C THR A 389 -16.93 1.78 6.29
N GLN A 390 -16.28 2.86 6.71
CA GLN A 390 -15.15 2.83 7.63
C GLN A 390 -15.42 3.78 8.79
N THR A 391 -15.03 3.37 10.00
CA THR A 391 -15.06 4.21 11.20
C THR A 391 -13.73 4.19 11.91
N LEU A 392 -13.43 5.31 12.56
CA LEU A 392 -12.35 5.44 13.52
C LEU A 392 -12.94 5.75 14.89
N ASP A 393 -12.44 5.03 15.87
CA ASP A 393 -12.75 5.23 17.27
C ASP A 393 -11.51 5.91 17.87
N ILE A 394 -11.68 7.12 18.40
CA ILE A 394 -10.55 7.95 18.84
C ILE A 394 -10.73 8.47 20.26
N HIS A 395 -9.61 8.64 20.95
CA HIS A 395 -9.51 9.54 22.10
C HIS A 395 -8.97 10.88 21.61
N ASP A 396 -9.83 11.88 21.67
CA ASP A 396 -9.54 13.23 21.25
C ASP A 396 -9.24 14.09 22.50
N PRO A 397 -8.04 14.67 22.61
CA PRO A 397 -7.69 15.50 23.77
C PRO A 397 -8.59 16.74 23.96
N LEU A 398 -9.40 17.15 22.97
CA LEU A 398 -10.45 18.19 23.08
C LEU A 398 -11.77 17.69 23.70
N SER A 399 -11.88 16.38 23.93
CA SER A 399 -13.11 15.66 24.29
C SER A 399 -13.07 14.86 25.59
N PRO A 400 -12.12 15.03 26.51
CA PRO A 400 -11.73 13.97 27.44
C PRO A 400 -12.90 13.46 28.30
N GLY A 401 -12.93 12.17 28.57
CA GLY A 401 -13.84 11.54 29.52
C GLY A 401 -13.53 10.07 29.74
N PRO A 402 -13.64 9.55 30.98
CA PRO A 402 -13.23 8.19 31.36
C PRO A 402 -13.99 7.04 30.68
N SER A 403 -14.92 7.35 29.77
CA SER A 403 -15.65 6.39 28.94
C SER A 403 -16.11 7.05 27.63
N LYS A 404 -15.49 8.18 27.25
CA LYS A 404 -15.91 8.94 26.10
C LYS A 404 -15.02 8.59 24.91
N LEU A 405 -15.55 7.69 24.11
CA LEU A 405 -15.00 7.34 22.82
C LEU A 405 -15.68 8.21 21.77
N ASP A 406 -14.90 8.98 21.01
CA ASP A 406 -15.43 9.68 19.85
C ASP A 406 -15.33 8.76 18.63
N ILE A 407 -16.47 8.48 18.00
CA ILE A 407 -16.54 7.58 16.85
C ILE A 407 -16.92 8.40 15.62
N TYR A 408 -16.08 8.35 14.59
CA TYR A 408 -16.29 9.08 13.35
C TYR A 408 -16.32 8.14 12.15
N LYS A 409 -17.25 8.41 11.23
CA LYS A 409 -17.19 7.82 9.89
C LYS A 409 -16.07 8.47 9.10
N VAL A 410 -15.41 7.67 8.27
CA VAL A 410 -14.33 8.12 7.39
C VAL A 410 -14.64 7.73 5.96
N ASP A 411 -14.49 8.69 5.05
CA ASP A 411 -14.60 8.50 3.61
C ASP A 411 -13.26 8.83 2.94
N GLY A 412 -12.50 7.80 2.57
CA GLY A 412 -11.09 7.91 2.21
C GLY A 412 -10.27 8.47 3.36
N THR A 413 -9.89 9.75 3.27
CA THR A 413 -9.20 10.49 4.35
C THR A 413 -10.11 11.46 5.08
N LYS A 414 -11.31 11.74 4.57
CA LYS A 414 -12.20 12.76 5.14
C LYS A 414 -12.89 12.19 6.38
N VAL A 415 -12.75 12.89 7.51
CA VAL A 415 -13.47 12.59 8.74
C VAL A 415 -14.81 13.30 8.70
N ILE A 416 -15.91 12.53 8.68
CA ILE A 416 -17.26 13.06 8.51
C ILE A 416 -17.75 13.64 9.84
N ASP A 417 -18.32 14.85 9.78
CA ASP A 417 -18.92 15.58 10.91
C ASP A 417 -18.03 15.71 12.15
N TYR A 418 -16.72 15.89 11.91
CA TYR A 418 -15.76 16.07 12.98
C TYR A 418 -16.05 17.34 13.81
N LYS A 419 -16.43 17.13 15.08
CA LYS A 419 -17.10 18.13 15.93
C LYS A 419 -16.29 19.40 16.18
N TYR A 420 -14.96 19.28 16.22
CA TYR A 420 -14.07 20.36 16.63
C TYR A 420 -13.55 21.20 15.46
N GLY A 421 -13.83 20.78 14.22
CA GLY A 421 -13.52 21.52 13.00
C GLY A 421 -14.65 22.46 12.56
N ALA A 422 -15.32 23.17 13.48
CA ALA A 422 -16.54 23.93 13.15
C ALA A 422 -16.39 24.83 11.90
N ASN A 423 -17.20 24.57 10.87
CA ASN A 423 -17.16 25.18 9.52
C ASN A 423 -15.93 24.86 8.66
N GLN A 424 -15.23 23.77 8.97
CA GLN A 424 -14.06 23.28 8.27
C GLN A 424 -14.28 21.82 7.86
N VAL A 425 -13.61 21.38 6.81
CA VAL A 425 -13.52 19.97 6.44
C VAL A 425 -12.28 19.39 7.10
N THR A 426 -12.42 18.21 7.68
CA THR A 426 -11.32 17.53 8.40
C THR A 426 -10.84 16.35 7.59
N TYR A 427 -9.52 16.24 7.43
CA TYR A 427 -8.88 15.11 6.77
C TYR A 427 -7.81 14.49 7.67
N ILE A 428 -7.69 13.17 7.60
CA ILE A 428 -6.54 12.42 8.10
C ILE A 428 -5.36 12.75 7.18
N ARG A 429 -4.40 13.51 7.71
CA ARG A 429 -3.20 13.89 6.99
C ARG A 429 -2.14 12.80 7.09
N ALA A 430 -1.96 12.22 8.27
CA ALA A 430 -0.97 11.18 8.53
C ALA A 430 -1.37 10.36 9.75
N ALA A 431 -0.77 9.19 9.91
CA ALA A 431 -0.81 8.42 11.15
C ALA A 431 0.60 7.90 11.50
N ILE A 432 0.89 7.82 12.79
CA ILE A 432 2.18 7.44 13.35
C ILE A 432 1.92 6.28 14.31
N ALA A 433 2.65 5.17 14.15
CA ALA A 433 2.52 4.00 15.01
C ALA A 433 3.73 3.85 15.93
N GLU A 434 3.50 3.22 17.09
CA GLU A 434 4.52 2.82 18.05
C GLU A 434 4.51 1.31 18.25
N SER A 435 5.58 0.66 17.82
CA SER A 435 5.74 -0.79 17.78
C SER A 435 6.66 -1.27 18.90
N PRO A 436 6.25 -2.21 19.76
CA PRO A 436 7.18 -2.96 20.60
C PRO A 436 8.23 -3.67 19.75
N ILE A 437 9.52 -3.48 20.08
CA ILE A 437 10.60 -4.27 19.48
C ILE A 437 11.05 -5.33 20.47
N THR A 438 11.12 -6.58 20.02
CA THR A 438 11.74 -7.65 20.80
C THR A 438 13.23 -7.34 20.92
N PRO A 439 13.82 -7.34 22.15
CA PRO A 439 15.27 -7.22 22.28
C PRO A 439 15.94 -8.29 21.41
N PRO A 440 17.07 -7.99 20.75
CA PRO A 440 17.87 -9.01 20.10
C PRO A 440 18.09 -10.16 21.10
N ALA A 441 17.80 -11.39 20.68
CA ALA A 441 18.02 -12.55 21.54
C ALA A 441 19.43 -12.45 22.12
N GLU A 442 19.55 -12.51 23.45
CA GLU A 442 20.86 -12.52 24.09
C GLU A 442 21.67 -13.61 23.40
N PRO A 443 22.88 -13.28 22.89
CA PRO A 443 23.70 -14.29 22.25
C PRO A 443 23.85 -15.43 23.25
N LEU A 444 23.45 -16.64 22.84
CA LEU A 444 23.59 -17.83 23.67
C LEU A 444 25.03 -17.86 24.15
N ILE A 445 25.23 -17.53 25.43
CA ILE A 445 26.53 -17.64 26.07
C ILE A 445 26.79 -19.14 26.04
N ASP A 446 27.70 -19.55 25.17
CA ASP A 446 28.11 -20.94 25.04
C ASP A 446 28.69 -21.39 26.39
N SER A 447 27.83 -21.98 27.21
CA SER A 447 28.16 -22.50 28.53
C SER A 447 29.02 -23.75 28.44
N SER A 448 29.57 -24.09 27.27
CA SER A 448 30.58 -25.13 27.11
C SER A 448 31.98 -24.69 27.54
N THR A 449 32.17 -23.52 28.15
CA THR A 449 33.44 -23.21 28.83
C THR A 449 33.56 -24.14 30.03
N PRO A 450 34.53 -25.09 30.07
CA PRO A 450 34.66 -26.02 31.16
C PRO A 450 34.88 -25.23 32.45
N THR A 451 34.06 -25.50 33.46
CA THR A 451 34.30 -25.04 34.83
C THR A 451 35.58 -25.71 35.31
N ASP A 452 36.71 -25.04 35.11
CA ASP A 452 37.99 -25.50 35.65
C ASP A 452 37.88 -25.42 37.17
N SER A 453 37.98 -26.60 37.78
CA SER A 453 37.77 -26.78 39.21
C SER A 453 38.77 -25.95 40.00
N ALA A 454 38.25 -25.28 41.02
CA ALA A 454 38.98 -24.48 41.97
C ALA A 454 40.25 -25.18 42.48
N ILE A 455 41.41 -24.62 42.16
CA ILE A 455 42.63 -24.80 42.94
C ILE A 455 42.79 -23.56 43.81
N THR A 456 42.53 -23.74 45.10
CA THR A 456 42.89 -22.78 46.15
C THR A 456 44.42 -22.76 46.28
N THR A 457 45.05 -21.66 45.87
CA THR A 457 46.42 -21.34 46.29
C THR A 457 46.48 -19.93 46.87
N THR A 458 46.86 -19.89 48.14
CA THR A 458 47.31 -18.73 48.91
C THR A 458 48.43 -17.94 48.21
N PRO A 459 48.61 -16.65 48.54
CA PRO A 459 49.50 -15.74 47.83
C PRO A 459 50.96 -15.91 48.27
N PRO A 460 51.91 -15.70 47.35
CA PRO A 460 53.18 -15.09 47.74
C PRO A 460 53.56 -13.89 46.85
N THR A 461 53.83 -12.79 47.53
CA THR A 461 54.88 -11.78 47.33
C THR A 461 55.67 -11.75 46.00
N THR A 462 55.63 -10.58 45.37
CA THR A 462 56.65 -9.87 44.57
C THR A 462 58.09 -10.24 44.95
N PRO A 463 59.04 -10.51 44.01
CA PRO A 463 59.78 -9.40 43.36
C PRO A 463 60.29 -9.62 41.90
N THR A 464 60.28 -8.52 41.13
CA THR A 464 61.43 -7.85 40.47
C THR A 464 62.34 -8.61 39.45
N VAL A 465 62.25 -8.17 38.19
CA VAL A 465 63.33 -7.83 37.20
C VAL A 465 63.86 -8.85 36.16
N ALA A 466 63.95 -8.31 34.94
CA ALA A 466 64.90 -8.51 33.82
C ALA A 466 64.70 -9.60 32.73
N THR A 467 64.29 -9.09 31.57
CA THR A 467 64.96 -9.09 30.24
C THR A 467 65.47 -10.38 29.55
N THR A 468 65.22 -10.36 28.23
CA THR A 468 66.03 -10.81 27.06
C THR A 468 65.74 -12.13 26.33
N THR A 469 65.50 -11.94 25.02
CA THR A 469 65.94 -12.70 23.81
C THR A 469 65.20 -13.94 23.29
N SER A 470 64.51 -13.72 22.14
CA SER A 470 64.38 -14.53 20.90
C SER A 470 65.62 -15.37 20.48
N PRO A 471 65.57 -16.20 19.39
CA PRO A 471 64.45 -16.90 18.71
C PRO A 471 64.80 -18.36 18.24
N SER A 472 63.86 -18.97 17.51
CA SER A 472 64.06 -19.98 16.43
C SER A 472 64.16 -21.47 16.82
N THR A 473 63.23 -22.30 16.34
CA THR A 473 63.43 -23.13 15.13
C THR A 473 62.26 -24.07 14.84
N THR A 474 61.98 -24.13 13.54
CA THR A 474 61.23 -25.09 12.72
C THR A 474 61.51 -26.57 13.03
N SER A 475 60.47 -27.41 13.04
CA SER A 475 60.42 -28.65 12.24
C SER A 475 59.11 -29.44 12.43
N THR A 476 58.39 -29.58 11.33
CA THR A 476 57.39 -30.63 11.06
C THR A 476 58.13 -31.97 10.89
N PRO A 477 57.55 -33.11 11.30
CA PRO A 477 57.12 -34.03 10.26
C PRO A 477 55.82 -34.79 10.54
N THR A 478 55.10 -34.97 9.45
CA THR A 478 54.02 -35.92 9.15
C THR A 478 54.26 -37.33 9.69
N THR A 479 53.27 -37.92 10.36
CA THR A 479 52.98 -39.37 10.25
C THR A 479 51.48 -39.63 10.37
N THR A 480 50.96 -40.30 9.33
CA THR A 480 49.68 -41.02 9.30
C THR A 480 49.73 -42.22 10.24
N PRO A 481 48.61 -42.58 10.88
CA PRO A 481 48.27 -44.00 10.90
C PRO A 481 46.81 -44.30 10.57
N THR A 482 46.71 -45.37 9.80
CA THR A 482 45.52 -46.09 9.37
C THR A 482 44.88 -46.87 10.52
N ALA A 483 43.55 -46.77 10.59
CA ALA A 483 42.53 -47.69 11.11
C ALA A 483 42.85 -48.68 12.25
N THR A 484 42.04 -48.64 13.31
CA THR A 484 41.66 -49.82 14.09
C THR A 484 40.18 -49.78 14.40
N SER A 485 39.53 -50.89 14.08
CA SER A 485 38.11 -51.25 14.16
C SER A 485 37.49 -51.15 15.56
N SER A 486 36.21 -50.77 15.59
CA SER A 486 35.31 -50.95 16.74
C SER A 486 33.92 -51.41 16.26
N PRO A 487 33.16 -52.10 17.11
CA PRO A 487 32.29 -53.20 16.73
C PRO A 487 30.95 -52.74 16.16
N THR A 488 30.45 -53.52 15.20
CA THR A 488 29.12 -53.42 14.61
C THR A 488 28.06 -53.78 15.66
N THR A 489 27.40 -52.76 16.20
CA THR A 489 26.09 -52.90 16.83
C THR A 489 25.05 -52.75 15.72
N THR A 490 24.37 -53.84 15.35
CA THR A 490 23.18 -53.80 14.50
C THR A 490 22.04 -53.14 15.29
N SER A 491 21.94 -51.82 15.17
CA SER A 491 20.70 -51.09 15.37
C SER A 491 20.02 -50.97 14.02
N ASP A 492 18.88 -51.65 13.86
CA ASP A 492 17.93 -51.43 12.76
C ASP A 492 17.56 -49.95 12.75
N THR A 493 18.31 -49.19 11.97
CA THR A 493 18.03 -47.79 11.68
C THR A 493 17.41 -47.86 10.29
N SER A 494 16.10 -48.07 10.25
CA SER A 494 15.33 -47.87 9.02
C SER A 494 15.67 -46.47 8.53
N THR A 495 16.46 -46.38 7.46
CA THR A 495 16.71 -45.11 6.78
C THR A 495 15.33 -44.57 6.44
N PRO A 496 14.97 -43.33 6.83
CA PRO A 496 13.69 -42.76 6.45
C PRO A 496 13.59 -42.88 4.93
N GLU A 497 12.62 -43.65 4.44
CA GLU A 497 12.41 -43.79 3.00
C GLU A 497 12.20 -42.38 2.43
N GLU A 498 13.01 -42.02 1.43
CA GLU A 498 12.86 -40.71 0.81
C GLU A 498 11.42 -40.56 0.31
N PRO A 499 10.76 -39.42 0.59
CA PRO A 499 9.40 -39.18 0.14
C PRO A 499 9.34 -39.30 -1.38
N THR A 500 8.47 -40.19 -1.84
CA THR A 500 8.30 -40.44 -3.27
C THR A 500 7.05 -39.72 -3.75
N PHE A 501 7.19 -38.94 -4.81
CA PHE A 501 6.06 -38.39 -5.52
C PHE A 501 5.95 -39.10 -6.85
N SER A 502 4.80 -39.71 -7.11
CA SER A 502 4.43 -40.11 -8.46
C SER A 502 3.53 -39.02 -9.04
N GLY A 503 3.85 -38.59 -10.25
CA GLY A 503 3.05 -37.59 -10.93
C GLY A 503 2.81 -37.92 -12.39
N LEU A 504 1.64 -37.51 -12.88
CA LEU A 504 1.28 -37.49 -14.29
C LEU A 504 1.05 -36.04 -14.73
N TYR A 505 1.32 -35.71 -15.99
CA TYR A 505 0.88 -34.45 -16.56
C TYR A 505 0.07 -34.68 -17.83
N GLU A 506 -0.95 -33.86 -18.02
CA GLU A 506 -1.67 -33.75 -19.28
C GLU A 506 -1.67 -32.29 -19.73
N SER A 507 -1.68 -32.06 -21.04
CA SER A 507 -1.82 -30.72 -21.59
C SER A 507 -2.87 -30.69 -22.68
N GLY A 508 -3.51 -29.55 -22.86
CA GLY A 508 -4.57 -29.37 -23.83
C GLY A 508 -4.84 -27.90 -24.13
N THR A 509 -5.84 -27.66 -24.97
CA THR A 509 -6.31 -26.33 -25.34
C THR A 509 -7.83 -26.27 -25.25
N THR A 510 -8.35 -25.21 -24.65
CA THR A 510 -9.76 -24.80 -24.74
C THR A 510 -9.93 -23.81 -25.89
N GLU A 511 -11.13 -23.23 -26.06
CA GLU A 511 -11.37 -22.17 -27.06
C GLU A 511 -10.56 -20.89 -26.82
N SER A 512 -10.14 -20.63 -25.58
CA SER A 512 -9.50 -19.37 -25.19
C SER A 512 -8.13 -19.52 -24.50
N THR A 513 -7.76 -20.72 -24.04
CA THR A 513 -6.53 -20.93 -23.26
C THR A 513 -5.88 -22.29 -23.56
N SER A 514 -4.56 -22.37 -23.42
CA SER A 514 -3.86 -23.65 -23.32
C SER A 514 -3.66 -23.98 -21.85
N TYR A 515 -3.69 -25.26 -21.47
CA TYR A 515 -3.51 -25.67 -20.08
C TYR A 515 -2.52 -26.82 -19.93
N LEU A 516 -1.81 -26.85 -18.79
CA LEU A 516 -0.97 -27.95 -18.32
C LEU A 516 -1.46 -28.37 -16.94
N ASN A 517 -2.01 -29.57 -16.83
CA ASN A 517 -2.41 -30.18 -15.56
C ASN A 517 -1.25 -31.04 -15.03
N LEU A 518 -0.79 -30.74 -13.83
CA LEU A 518 0.17 -31.50 -13.05
C LEU A 518 -0.59 -32.29 -11.99
N MET A 519 -0.65 -33.60 -12.13
CA MET A 519 -1.25 -34.49 -11.14
C MET A 519 -0.14 -35.08 -10.29
N ALA A 520 -0.17 -34.86 -8.98
CA ALA A 520 0.82 -35.42 -8.06
C ALA A 520 0.13 -36.12 -6.89
N THR A 521 0.63 -37.31 -6.54
CA THR A 521 0.22 -38.03 -5.33
C THR A 521 1.46 -38.23 -4.45
N PRO A 522 1.55 -37.52 -3.30
CA PRO A 522 2.62 -37.77 -2.35
C PRO A 522 2.43 -39.14 -1.70
N THR A 523 3.38 -40.05 -1.89
CA THR A 523 3.42 -41.35 -1.21
C THR A 523 4.65 -41.35 -0.30
N ASN A 524 4.45 -41.49 1.01
CA ASN A 524 5.53 -41.54 2.03
C ASN A 524 6.08 -40.19 2.52
N LEU A 525 5.19 -39.25 2.86
CA LEU A 525 5.58 -38.07 3.64
C LEU A 525 5.52 -38.43 5.12
N ALA A 526 6.57 -38.11 5.89
CA ALA A 526 6.63 -38.31 7.33
C ALA A 526 5.59 -37.44 8.06
N SER A 527 4.30 -37.80 8.02
CA SER A 527 3.17 -37.20 8.77
C SER A 527 3.00 -35.67 8.70
N GLN A 528 3.73 -34.95 7.85
CA GLN A 528 3.69 -33.49 7.78
C GLN A 528 2.74 -33.01 6.69
N ASN A 529 1.86 -32.07 7.06
CA ASN A 529 0.99 -31.33 6.15
C ASN A 529 1.81 -30.35 5.30
N PHE A 530 1.52 -30.27 4.00
CA PHE A 530 2.15 -29.33 3.06
C PHE A 530 1.32 -28.05 2.93
N TYR A 531 1.88 -26.92 3.33
CA TYR A 531 1.19 -25.62 3.31
C TYR A 531 1.60 -24.72 2.11
N GLY A 532 2.36 -25.25 1.15
CA GLY A 532 2.89 -24.50 0.00
C GLY A 532 3.42 -25.42 -1.09
N MET A 533 3.45 -24.93 -2.33
CA MET A 533 4.04 -25.62 -3.48
C MET A 533 4.79 -24.61 -4.32
N GLN A 534 6.08 -24.85 -4.57
CA GLN A 534 6.83 -24.14 -5.59
C GLN A 534 7.06 -25.05 -6.77
N ILE A 535 6.46 -24.76 -7.93
CA ILE A 535 6.69 -25.48 -9.18
C ILE A 535 7.82 -24.76 -9.93
N ASP A 536 8.97 -25.39 -10.01
CA ASP A 536 10.07 -24.89 -10.83
C ASP A 536 10.07 -25.64 -12.17
N LEU A 537 9.83 -24.90 -13.25
CA LEU A 537 9.80 -25.33 -14.64
C LEU A 537 11.04 -24.86 -15.41
N GLY A 538 11.99 -24.20 -14.73
CA GLY A 538 13.17 -23.56 -15.33
C GLY A 538 14.17 -24.54 -15.94
N GLU A 539 14.15 -25.82 -15.51
CA GLU A 539 15.01 -26.87 -16.06
C GLU A 539 14.43 -27.57 -17.29
N GLN A 540 13.23 -27.19 -17.75
CA GLN A 540 12.62 -27.80 -18.95
C GLN A 540 13.29 -27.27 -20.22
N ASN A 541 13.40 -28.12 -21.25
CA ASN A 541 13.89 -27.74 -22.58
C ASN A 541 12.77 -27.97 -23.62
N PRO A 542 12.17 -26.92 -24.19
CA PRO A 542 12.47 -25.49 -23.96
C PRO A 542 11.99 -24.98 -22.59
N VAL A 543 12.63 -23.92 -22.09
CA VAL A 543 12.25 -23.26 -20.84
C VAL A 543 10.84 -22.72 -20.98
N MET A 544 9.94 -23.08 -20.05
CA MET A 544 8.57 -22.57 -20.06
C MET A 544 8.52 -21.12 -19.57
N THR A 545 7.75 -20.28 -20.26
CA THR A 545 7.37 -18.95 -19.76
C THR A 545 6.42 -19.08 -18.56
N ASN A 546 6.25 -18.00 -17.81
CA ASN A 546 5.28 -17.99 -16.72
C ASN A 546 3.84 -18.09 -17.27
N PRO A 547 2.94 -18.84 -16.62
CA PRO A 547 1.52 -18.90 -16.99
C PRO A 547 0.82 -17.57 -16.70
N ASP A 548 -0.25 -17.27 -17.45
CA ASP A 548 -1.10 -16.08 -17.21
C ASP A 548 -1.93 -16.23 -15.94
N SER A 549 -2.32 -17.46 -15.62
CA SER A 549 -3.04 -17.80 -14.40
C SER A 549 -2.78 -19.24 -13.98
N VAL A 550 -3.01 -19.51 -12.70
CA VAL A 550 -2.80 -20.80 -12.06
C VAL A 550 -4.06 -21.15 -11.30
N MET A 551 -4.52 -22.37 -11.44
CA MET A 551 -5.59 -22.93 -10.63
C MET A 551 -5.08 -24.21 -10.00
N SER A 552 -5.15 -24.29 -8.69
CA SER A 552 -4.82 -25.52 -7.98
C SER A 552 -6.10 -26.11 -7.43
N ASN A 553 -6.27 -27.42 -7.61
CA ASN A 553 -7.32 -28.22 -7.02
C ASN A 553 -6.64 -29.26 -6.14
N VAL A 554 -6.43 -28.89 -4.89
CA VAL A 554 -5.82 -29.75 -3.87
C VAL A 554 -6.89 -30.51 -3.12
N ASN A 555 -6.73 -31.83 -3.01
CA ASN A 555 -7.69 -32.74 -2.39
C ASN A 555 -9.10 -32.58 -2.99
N LEU A 556 -9.39 -33.25 -4.11
CA LEU A 556 -10.61 -33.14 -4.96
C LEU A 556 -12.00 -33.33 -4.28
N GLU A 557 -12.12 -33.16 -2.96
CA GLU A 557 -13.35 -33.14 -2.19
C GLU A 557 -13.91 -31.71 -2.06
N GLY A 558 -14.53 -31.21 -3.13
CA GLY A 558 -15.38 -30.02 -3.11
C GLY A 558 -14.70 -28.69 -3.47
N TRP A 559 -15.46 -27.84 -4.17
CA TRP A 559 -15.07 -26.52 -4.66
C TRP A 559 -15.15 -25.44 -3.57
N ASN A 560 -14.46 -25.63 -2.44
CA ASN A 560 -14.43 -24.62 -1.39
C ASN A 560 -13.12 -23.81 -1.48
N GLU A 561 -13.29 -22.52 -1.80
CA GLU A 561 -12.23 -21.54 -2.05
C GLU A 561 -11.62 -21.03 -0.73
N THR A 562 -10.51 -21.62 -0.30
CA THR A 562 -9.55 -20.89 0.55
C THR A 562 -8.22 -20.80 -0.16
N ASP A 563 -7.55 -19.67 -0.01
CA ASP A 563 -6.28 -19.38 -0.67
C ASP A 563 -5.11 -19.94 0.14
N TRP A 564 -4.16 -20.55 -0.55
CA TRP A 564 -2.83 -20.83 -0.01
C TRP A 564 -1.76 -20.46 -1.03
N VAL A 565 -0.56 -20.16 -0.54
CA VAL A 565 0.52 -19.57 -1.35
C VAL A 565 1.26 -20.67 -2.11
N CYS A 566 1.39 -20.49 -3.42
CA CYS A 566 2.28 -21.29 -4.25
C CYS A 566 3.19 -20.37 -5.08
N SER A 567 4.28 -20.88 -5.64
CA SER A 567 5.14 -20.13 -6.56
C SER A 567 5.46 -20.94 -7.81
N ILE A 568 5.64 -20.29 -8.96
CA ILE A 568 6.04 -20.90 -10.22
C ILE A 568 7.25 -20.15 -10.74
N ASN A 569 8.37 -20.84 -11.00
CA ASN A 569 9.64 -20.22 -11.43
C ASN A 569 10.06 -19.03 -10.54
N GLY A 570 9.77 -19.10 -9.23
CA GLY A 570 10.02 -18.01 -8.28
C GLY A 570 8.99 -16.88 -8.26
N ALA A 571 8.01 -16.86 -9.18
CA ALA A 571 6.87 -15.94 -9.13
C ALA A 571 5.76 -16.49 -8.23
N ILE A 572 5.32 -15.72 -7.24
CA ILE A 572 4.21 -16.13 -6.36
C ILE A 572 2.90 -16.15 -7.17
N VAL A 573 2.18 -17.26 -7.10
CA VAL A 573 0.90 -17.49 -7.78
C VAL A 573 -0.15 -17.96 -6.76
N ARG A 574 -1.42 -17.73 -7.08
CA ARG A 574 -2.54 -18.08 -6.20
C ARG A 574 -2.94 -19.53 -6.45
N CYS A 575 -2.91 -20.37 -5.42
CA CYS A 575 -3.44 -21.72 -5.46
C CYS A 575 -4.72 -21.79 -4.62
N CYS A 576 -5.76 -22.43 -5.15
CA CYS A 576 -7.01 -22.65 -4.44
C CYS A 576 -6.98 -24.02 -3.72
N GLY A 577 -7.60 -24.12 -2.54
CA GLY A 577 -7.76 -25.40 -1.83
C GLY A 577 -8.04 -25.22 -0.34
N SER A 578 -9.04 -25.93 0.18
CA SER A 578 -9.50 -25.84 1.58
C SER A 578 -8.55 -26.44 2.63
N LYS A 579 -7.56 -27.22 2.20
CA LYS A 579 -6.73 -28.05 3.08
C LYS A 579 -5.31 -28.21 2.51
N PRO A 580 -4.29 -28.36 3.39
CA PRO A 580 -2.95 -28.80 3.01
C PRO A 580 -3.01 -30.06 2.12
N MET A 581 -2.04 -30.26 1.22
CA MET A 581 -1.97 -31.53 0.46
C MET A 581 -1.89 -32.70 1.45
N LEU A 582 -2.86 -33.60 1.37
CA LEU A 582 -2.89 -34.79 2.22
C LEU A 582 -2.02 -35.90 1.60
N VAL A 583 -1.28 -36.62 2.45
CA VAL A 583 -0.51 -37.80 2.04
C VAL A 583 -1.45 -38.83 1.42
N ASN A 584 -1.06 -39.43 0.30
CA ASN A 584 -1.84 -40.40 -0.48
C ASN A 584 -3.12 -39.85 -1.13
N THR A 585 -3.28 -38.53 -1.21
CA THR A 585 -4.40 -37.90 -1.93
C THR A 585 -3.92 -37.32 -3.26
N LYS A 586 -4.69 -37.56 -4.33
CA LYS A 586 -4.42 -36.99 -5.65
C LYS A 586 -4.70 -35.49 -5.62
N SER A 587 -3.69 -34.70 -5.98
CA SER A 587 -3.81 -33.25 -6.20
C SER A 587 -3.57 -32.92 -7.67
N ILE A 588 -4.30 -31.93 -8.19
CA ILE A 588 -4.18 -31.46 -9.57
C ILE A 588 -3.85 -29.97 -9.54
N VAL A 589 -2.76 -29.57 -10.19
CA VAL A 589 -2.43 -28.17 -10.42
C VAL A 589 -2.52 -27.87 -11.91
N THR A 590 -3.40 -26.96 -12.28
CA THR A 590 -3.64 -26.52 -13.65
C THR A 590 -2.96 -25.18 -13.90
N LEU A 591 -2.08 -25.13 -14.89
CA LEU A 591 -1.42 -23.91 -15.35
C LEU A 591 -2.04 -23.46 -16.66
N TYR A 592 -2.50 -22.21 -16.77
CA TYR A 592 -3.11 -21.66 -17.97
C TYR A 592 -2.20 -20.69 -18.72
N TYR A 593 -2.18 -20.82 -20.03
CA TYR A 593 -1.35 -20.06 -20.96
C TYR A 593 -2.21 -19.43 -22.08
N PRO A 594 -1.80 -18.28 -22.63
CA PRO A 594 -2.54 -17.63 -23.71
C PRO A 594 -2.43 -18.44 -24.99
N LEU A 595 -3.49 -18.46 -25.81
CA LEU A 595 -3.44 -19.10 -27.13
C LEU A 595 -2.64 -18.26 -28.15
N PRO A 596 -1.89 -18.89 -29.07
CA PRO A 596 -1.54 -20.32 -29.10
C PRO A 596 -0.32 -20.62 -28.21
N PHE A 597 -0.42 -21.62 -27.33
CA PHE A 597 0.73 -22.15 -26.59
C PHE A 597 0.91 -23.63 -26.90
N ASN A 598 2.10 -24.02 -27.38
CA ASN A 598 2.40 -25.41 -27.72
C ASN A 598 3.32 -26.01 -26.66
N PHE A 599 2.80 -26.98 -25.90
CA PHE A 599 3.55 -27.72 -24.89
C PHE A 599 4.44 -28.79 -25.54
N ASN A 600 5.56 -28.38 -26.14
CA ASN A 600 6.64 -29.31 -26.53
C ASN A 600 7.48 -29.70 -25.31
N LEU A 601 6.86 -30.32 -24.30
CA LEU A 601 7.52 -30.70 -23.07
C LEU A 601 8.23 -32.05 -23.19
N PRO A 602 9.42 -32.22 -22.57
CA PRO A 602 10.05 -33.53 -22.44
C PRO A 602 9.20 -34.46 -21.56
N ASP A 603 9.29 -35.77 -21.78
CA ASP A 603 8.71 -36.78 -20.89
C ASP A 603 9.84 -37.64 -20.31
N PRO A 604 10.08 -37.61 -18.98
CA PRO A 604 9.34 -36.87 -17.95
C PRO A 604 9.71 -35.38 -17.84
N ILE A 605 8.82 -34.57 -17.29
CA ILE A 605 9.18 -33.24 -16.74
C ILE A 605 9.61 -33.38 -15.28
N ILE A 606 10.47 -32.48 -14.84
CA ILE A 606 10.92 -32.38 -13.45
C ILE A 606 10.18 -31.22 -12.82
N VAL A 607 9.45 -31.52 -11.76
CA VAL A 607 8.76 -30.53 -10.94
C VAL A 607 9.35 -30.61 -9.54
N TYR A 608 9.81 -29.49 -9.01
CA TYR A 608 10.15 -29.44 -7.60
C TYR A 608 8.89 -29.12 -6.80
N ILE A 609 8.80 -29.61 -5.56
CA ILE A 609 7.79 -29.21 -4.58
C ILE A 609 8.57 -28.81 -3.34
N LEU A 610 8.35 -27.59 -2.85
CA LEU A 610 8.96 -27.09 -1.62
C LEU A 610 7.94 -27.11 -0.48
N ASP A 611 8.38 -27.50 0.72
CA ASP A 611 7.65 -27.20 1.95
C ASP A 611 7.80 -25.71 2.32
N VAL A 612 6.83 -25.13 3.04
CA VAL A 612 6.63 -23.67 3.27
C VAL A 612 7.81 -22.96 3.90
N LYS A 613 8.65 -23.70 4.64
CA LYS A 613 9.88 -23.12 5.19
C LYS A 613 11.00 -22.96 4.14
N GLY A 614 10.79 -23.39 2.90
CA GLY A 614 11.83 -23.50 1.87
C GLY A 614 12.89 -24.56 2.20
N VAL A 615 12.70 -25.36 3.26
CA VAL A 615 13.75 -26.22 3.85
C VAL A 615 13.87 -27.57 3.13
N ALA A 616 12.78 -28.12 2.58
CA ALA A 616 12.79 -29.42 1.90
C ALA A 616 12.36 -29.29 0.43
N LYS A 617 13.24 -29.70 -0.49
CA LYS A 617 12.99 -29.74 -1.94
C LYS A 617 12.73 -31.17 -2.38
N TYR A 618 11.48 -31.47 -2.69
CA TYR A 618 11.09 -32.75 -3.25
C TYR A 618 11.19 -32.66 -4.77
N ARG A 619 12.04 -33.50 -5.37
CA ARG A 619 12.15 -33.62 -6.81
C ARG A 619 11.13 -34.63 -7.31
N VAL A 620 10.10 -34.15 -8.00
CA VAL A 620 9.05 -34.98 -8.59
C VAL A 620 9.33 -35.19 -10.06
N VAL A 621 9.37 -36.46 -10.47
CA VAL A 621 9.44 -36.85 -11.87
C VAL A 621 8.02 -37.11 -12.35
N VAL A 622 7.49 -36.19 -13.17
CA VAL A 622 6.11 -36.24 -13.66
C VAL A 622 6.12 -36.71 -15.11
N ARG A 623 5.39 -37.79 -15.41
CA ARG A 623 5.33 -38.38 -16.75
C ARG A 623 4.10 -37.93 -17.52
N LYS A 624 4.17 -37.90 -18.85
CA LYS A 624 2.99 -37.61 -19.66
C LYS A 624 1.93 -38.71 -19.46
N GLN A 625 0.67 -38.30 -19.23
CA GLN A 625 -0.46 -39.22 -19.11
C GLN A 625 -0.83 -39.87 -20.45
#